data_AF-U6DEW3-F1
#
_entry.id   AF-U6DEW3-F1
#
_cell.length_a   1.000
_cell.length_b   1.000
_cell.length_c   1.000
_cell.angle_alpha   90.00
_cell.angle_beta   90.00
_cell.angle_gamma   90.00
#
_symmetry.space_group_name_H-M   'P 1'
#
loop_
_entity.id
_entity.type
_entity.pdbx_description
1 polymer ?
#
loop_
_entity_poly.entity_id
_entity_poly.type
_entity_poly.pdbx_seq_one_letter_code
_entity_poly.pdbx_strand_id
1 'polypeptide(L)'
;ETFPLRATLLKVRDTVSRHVEQVFEIYEQHADSISIDAVLQASVLSPSVADMLEWLQDIERHYRHSYLKRKYLLSSVQWGDLANIQALPEAWNQISEDEHQSLVQDTLLNVSFFLEE
;
A
#
# COMPACT_ATOMS: atom_id res chain seq x y z
N GLU A 1 5.73 6.12 37.49
CA GLU A 1 4.57 6.65 36.75
C GLU A 1 4.71 6.31 35.27
N THR A 2 4.12 5.21 34.80
CA THR A 2 4.32 4.68 33.42
C THR A 2 3.07 3.99 32.91
N PHE A 3 1.91 4.66 32.92
CA PHE A 3 0.66 4.10 32.36
C PHE A 3 -0.26 5.04 31.53
N PRO A 4 0.09 6.28 31.15
CA PRO A 4 -0.78 7.03 30.23
C PRO A 4 -0.67 6.53 28.79
N LEU A 5 0.54 6.24 28.29
CA LEU A 5 0.77 5.93 26.88
C LEU A 5 0.08 4.63 26.44
N ARG A 6 0.12 3.58 27.27
CA ARG A 6 -0.52 2.28 26.98
C ARG A 6 -2.04 2.41 26.94
N ALA A 7 -2.62 3.14 27.88
CA ALA A 7 -4.07 3.39 27.91
C ALA A 7 -4.52 4.19 26.68
N THR A 8 -3.72 5.18 26.25
CA THR A 8 -3.96 5.93 25.02
C THR A 8 -3.91 5.04 23.79
N LEU A 9 -2.89 4.18 23.66
CA LEU A 9 -2.78 3.27 22.51
C LEU A 9 -3.92 2.25 22.44
N LEU A 10 -4.36 1.70 23.59
CA LEU A 10 -5.52 0.81 23.65
C LEU A 10 -6.80 1.54 23.24
N LYS A 11 -7.00 2.77 23.71
CA LYS A 11 -8.16 3.59 23.33
C LYS A 11 -8.17 3.93 21.84
N VAL A 12 -7.02 4.24 21.26
CA VAL A 12 -6.88 4.46 19.81
C VAL A 12 -7.22 3.18 19.05
N ARG A 13 -6.65 2.03 19.46
CA ARG A 13 -6.95 0.73 18.85
C ARG A 13 -8.45 0.42 18.89
N ASP A 14 -9.08 0.53 20.05
CA ASP A 14 -10.50 0.16 20.22
C ASP A 14 -11.43 1.11 19.43
N THR A 15 -11.03 2.38 19.31
CA THR A 15 -11.74 3.37 18.47
C THR A 15 -11.62 3.02 16.99
N VAL A 16 -10.43 2.66 16.52
CA VAL A 16 -10.19 2.24 15.14
C VAL A 16 -10.95 0.95 14.83
N SER A 17 -10.90 -0.06 15.71
CA SER A 17 -11.62 -1.32 15.54
C SER A 17 -13.14 -1.11 15.39
N ARG A 18 -13.72 -0.25 16.23
CA ARG A 18 -15.14 0.10 16.13
C ARG A 18 -15.48 0.83 14.84
N HIS A 19 -14.62 1.72 14.36
CA HIS A 19 -14.85 2.40 13.08
C HIS A 19 -14.76 1.42 11.90
N VAL A 20 -13.86 0.44 11.96
CA VAL A 20 -13.79 -0.64 10.95
C VAL A 20 -15.08 -1.45 10.93
N GLU A 21 -15.59 -1.88 12.09
CA GLU A 21 -16.89 -2.59 12.19
C GLU A 21 -18.05 -1.76 11.62
N GLN A 22 -18.11 -0.46 11.95
CA GLN A 22 -19.17 0.43 11.45
C GLN A 22 -19.12 0.61 9.93
N VAL A 23 -17.93 0.76 9.36
CA VAL A 23 -17.76 0.85 7.89
C VAL A 23 -18.17 -0.46 7.22
N PHE A 24 -17.86 -1.60 7.85
CA PHE A 24 -18.24 -2.91 7.33
C PHE A 24 -19.76 -3.14 7.38
N GLU A 25 -20.42 -2.77 8.48
CA GLU A 25 -21.89 -2.81 8.58
C GLU A 25 -22.57 -1.92 7.54
N ILE A 26 -22.05 -0.70 7.33
CA ILE A 26 -22.58 0.21 6.30
C ILE A 26 -22.36 -0.39 4.91
N TYR A 27 -21.20 -0.98 4.64
CA TYR A 27 -20.93 -1.68 3.38
C TYR A 27 -21.91 -2.84 3.17
N GLU A 28 -22.06 -3.75 4.14
CA GLU A 28 -23.01 -4.88 4.08
C GLU A 28 -24.45 -4.40 3.86
N GLN A 29 -24.87 -3.32 4.54
CA GLN A 29 -26.22 -2.73 4.40
C GLN A 29 -26.48 -2.15 3.00
N HIS A 30 -25.44 -1.72 2.30
CA HIS A 30 -25.53 -1.11 0.98
C HIS A 30 -24.97 -2.00 -0.14
N ALA A 31 -24.46 -3.19 0.19
CA ALA A 31 -23.85 -4.13 -0.75
C ALA A 31 -24.86 -4.60 -1.81
N ASP A 32 -26.14 -4.71 -1.44
CA ASP A 32 -27.23 -5.01 -2.38
C ASP A 32 -27.60 -3.81 -3.29
N SER A 33 -27.19 -2.59 -2.93
CA SER A 33 -27.48 -1.35 -3.66
C SER A 33 -26.31 -0.84 -4.52
N ILE A 34 -25.07 -1.18 -4.14
CA ILE A 34 -23.86 -0.99 -4.95
C ILE A 34 -23.60 -2.32 -5.65
N SER A 35 -24.27 -2.54 -6.78
CA SER A 35 -23.96 -3.71 -7.61
C SER A 35 -22.46 -3.75 -7.89
N ILE A 36 -21.85 -4.93 -7.84
CA ILE A 36 -20.50 -5.17 -8.36
C ILE A 36 -20.34 -4.56 -9.77
N ASP A 37 -21.42 -4.53 -10.55
CA ASP A 37 -21.46 -3.90 -11.86
C ASP A 37 -21.14 -2.39 -11.80
N ALA A 38 -21.58 -1.67 -10.77
CA ALA A 38 -21.30 -0.24 -10.61
C ALA A 38 -19.82 0.04 -10.25
N VAL A 39 -19.18 -0.87 -9.50
CA VAL A 39 -17.75 -0.77 -9.16
C VAL A 39 -16.86 -1.10 -10.36
N LEU A 40 -17.34 -1.98 -11.25
CA LEU A 40 -16.69 -2.35 -12.51
C LEU A 40 -17.01 -1.41 -13.68
N GLN A 41 -17.95 -0.48 -13.51
CA GLN A 41 -18.40 0.37 -14.61
C GLN A 41 -17.41 1.50 -14.88
N ALA A 42 -16.59 1.33 -15.91
CA ALA A 42 -15.81 2.41 -16.48
C ALA A 42 -16.69 3.32 -17.37
N SER A 43 -16.33 4.59 -17.47
CA SER A 43 -16.93 5.53 -18.41
C SER A 43 -15.98 5.79 -19.59
N VAL A 44 -16.46 6.53 -20.60
CA VAL A 44 -15.61 6.97 -21.72
C VAL A 44 -14.49 7.91 -21.25
N LEU A 45 -14.69 8.60 -20.13
CA LEU A 45 -13.80 9.66 -19.64
C LEU A 45 -13.09 9.30 -18.32
N SER A 46 -13.53 8.24 -17.62
CA SER A 46 -13.00 7.83 -16.33
C SER A 46 -12.89 6.30 -16.21
N PRO A 47 -11.81 5.79 -15.60
CA PRO A 47 -11.69 4.37 -15.28
C PRO A 47 -12.71 3.98 -14.20
N SER A 48 -12.95 2.68 -14.04
CA SER A 48 -13.82 2.20 -12.97
C SER A 48 -13.13 2.30 -11.61
N VAL A 49 -13.92 2.21 -10.53
CA VAL A 49 -13.37 2.15 -9.16
C VAL A 49 -12.52 0.88 -8.99
N ALA A 50 -12.92 -0.23 -9.62
CA ALA A 50 -12.12 -1.46 -9.61
C ALA A 50 -10.74 -1.28 -10.26
N ASP A 51 -10.67 -0.60 -11.41
CA ASP A 51 -9.41 -0.33 -12.10
C ASP A 51 -8.48 0.54 -11.24
N MET A 52 -9.03 1.60 -10.64
CA MET A 52 -8.25 2.47 -9.75
C MET A 52 -7.72 1.71 -8.53
N LEU A 53 -8.54 0.84 -7.93
CA LEU A 53 -8.13 -0.01 -6.80
C LEU A 53 -7.06 -1.02 -7.21
N GLU A 54 -7.16 -1.61 -8.39
CA GLU A 54 -6.13 -2.50 -8.94
C GLU A 54 -4.80 -1.74 -9.07
N TRP A 55 -4.80 -0.54 -9.64
CA TRP A 55 -3.58 0.26 -9.79
C TRP A 55 -2.95 0.63 -8.45
N LEU A 56 -3.75 1.01 -7.45
CA LEU A 56 -3.27 1.25 -6.09
C LEU A 56 -2.68 -0.01 -5.46
N GLN A 57 -3.30 -1.16 -5.68
CA GLN A 57 -2.80 -2.44 -5.17
C GLN A 57 -1.50 -2.86 -5.85
N ASP A 58 -1.32 -2.54 -7.13
CA ASP A 58 -0.06 -2.76 -7.84
C ASP A 58 1.07 -1.89 -7.29
N ILE A 59 0.79 -0.62 -6.93
CA ILE A 59 1.74 0.23 -6.20
C ILE A 59 2.11 -0.39 -4.84
N GLU A 60 1.13 -0.87 -4.08
CA GLU A 60 1.39 -1.52 -2.78
C GLU A 60 2.28 -2.76 -2.95
N ARG A 61 1.96 -3.62 -3.93
CA ARG A 61 2.75 -4.82 -4.26
C ARG A 61 4.17 -4.45 -4.65
N HIS A 62 4.34 -3.39 -5.44
CA HIS A 62 5.63 -2.88 -5.85
C HIS A 62 6.50 -2.53 -4.63
N TYR A 63 6.02 -1.65 -3.75
CA TYR A 63 6.79 -1.25 -2.56
C TYR A 63 7.03 -2.41 -1.59
N ARG A 64 6.04 -3.29 -1.41
CA ARG A 64 6.20 -4.49 -0.59
C ARG A 64 7.31 -5.40 -1.13
N HIS A 65 7.39 -5.57 -2.45
CA HIS A 65 8.42 -6.37 -3.09
C HIS A 65 9.81 -5.75 -2.90
N SER A 66 9.94 -4.43 -3.12
CA SER A 66 11.20 -3.70 -2.92
C SER A 66 11.67 -3.74 -1.46
N TYR A 67 10.74 -3.62 -0.50
CA TYR A 67 11.03 -3.80 0.93
C TYR A 67 11.55 -5.21 1.24
N LEU A 68 10.89 -6.26 0.72
CA LEU A 68 11.30 -7.64 0.95
C LEU A 68 12.67 -7.95 0.33
N LYS A 69 12.95 -7.45 -0.88
CA LYS A 69 14.27 -7.55 -1.52
C LYS A 69 15.36 -6.92 -0.64
N ARG A 70 15.15 -5.70 -0.15
CA ARG A 70 16.09 -4.99 0.74
C ARG A 70 16.29 -5.72 2.06
N LYS A 71 15.20 -6.19 2.67
CA LYS A 71 15.26 -6.99 3.91
C LYS A 71 16.06 -8.27 3.71
N TYR A 72 15.83 -8.97 2.59
CA TYR A 72 16.55 -10.18 2.24
C TYR A 72 18.05 -9.90 2.03
N LEU A 73 18.38 -8.86 1.25
CA LEU A 73 19.76 -8.43 1.00
C LEU A 73 20.51 -8.14 2.31
N LEU A 74 19.88 -7.47 3.27
CA LEU A 74 20.49 -7.22 4.57
C LEU A 74 20.63 -8.49 5.42
N SER A 75 19.68 -9.42 5.32
CA SER A 75 19.74 -10.69 6.04
C SER A 75 20.76 -11.68 5.48
N SER A 76 21.16 -11.54 4.21
CA SER A 76 22.13 -12.42 3.55
C SER A 76 23.58 -11.99 3.78
N VAL A 77 23.81 -10.86 4.45
CA VAL A 77 25.15 -10.35 4.77
C VAL A 77 25.86 -11.28 5.75
N GLN A 78 27.02 -11.77 5.34
CA GLN A 78 27.92 -12.51 6.19
C GLN A 78 29.16 -11.66 6.47
N TRP A 79 29.46 -11.39 7.74
CA TRP A 79 30.58 -10.53 8.15
C TRP A 79 31.96 -11.03 7.69
N GLY A 80 32.09 -12.29 7.28
CA GLY A 80 33.32 -12.87 6.72
C GLY A 80 33.44 -12.74 5.19
N ASP A 81 32.38 -12.32 4.49
CA ASP A 81 32.35 -12.16 3.04
C ASP A 81 32.48 -10.69 2.65
N LEU A 82 33.73 -10.24 2.56
CA LEU A 82 34.06 -8.85 2.23
C LEU A 82 33.55 -8.43 0.84
N ALA A 83 33.51 -9.36 -0.12
CA ALA A 83 33.06 -9.06 -1.48
C ALA A 83 31.56 -8.72 -1.49
N ASN A 84 30.75 -9.48 -0.76
CA ASN A 84 29.32 -9.21 -0.60
C ASN A 84 29.07 -7.87 0.12
N ILE A 85 29.82 -7.56 1.18
CA ILE A 85 29.73 -6.27 1.89
C ILE A 85 30.05 -5.09 0.96
N GLN A 86 31.07 -5.22 0.11
CA GLN A 86 31.46 -4.17 -0.85
C GLN A 86 30.44 -4.00 -1.98
N ALA A 87 29.80 -5.08 -2.43
CA ALA A 87 28.77 -5.03 -3.46
C ALA A 87 27.39 -4.55 -2.94
N LEU A 88 27.21 -4.51 -1.62
CA LEU A 88 25.92 -4.22 -1.00
C LEU A 88 25.32 -2.85 -1.36
N PRO A 89 26.08 -1.75 -1.40
CA PRO A 89 25.54 -0.45 -1.83
C PRO A 89 25.05 -0.47 -3.28
N GLU A 90 25.76 -1.17 -4.18
CA GLU A 90 25.37 -1.29 -5.57
C GLU A 90 24.10 -2.16 -5.71
N ALA A 91 24.07 -3.32 -5.05
CA ALA A 91 22.89 -4.19 -5.02
C ALA A 91 21.66 -3.49 -4.40
N TRP A 92 21.87 -2.62 -3.40
CA TRP A 92 20.81 -1.80 -2.81
C TRP A 92 20.22 -0.79 -3.80
N ASN A 93 21.09 -0.11 -4.56
CA ASN A 93 20.68 0.88 -5.55
C ASN A 93 19.98 0.24 -6.76
N GLN A 94 20.39 -0.95 -7.18
CA GLN A 94 19.71 -1.70 -8.24
C GLN A 94 18.26 -2.06 -7.88
N ILE A 95 17.96 -2.30 -6.60
CA ILE A 95 16.56 -2.50 -6.14
C ILE A 95 15.75 -1.19 -6.30
N SER A 96 16.41 -0.03 -6.31
CA SER A 96 15.80 1.28 -6.51
C SER A 96 15.65 1.68 -7.97
N GLU A 97 16.57 1.30 -8.86
CA GLU A 97 16.51 1.64 -10.29
C GLU A 97 15.44 0.84 -11.06
N ASP A 98 15.08 -0.35 -10.56
CA ASP A 98 13.89 -1.10 -11.01
C ASP A 98 12.56 -0.43 -10.57
N GLU A 99 12.62 0.61 -9.71
CA GLU A 99 11.43 1.33 -9.24
C GLU A 99 10.87 2.21 -10.35
N HIS A 100 9.66 1.88 -10.81
CA HIS A 100 8.91 2.67 -11.77
C HIS A 100 8.34 3.93 -11.07
N GLN A 101 9.23 4.81 -10.60
CA GLN A 101 8.88 6.01 -9.84
C GLN A 101 7.94 6.93 -10.64
N SER A 102 8.08 6.96 -11.98
CA SER A 102 7.14 7.67 -12.86
C SER A 102 5.75 7.04 -12.85
N LEU A 103 5.65 5.71 -12.95
CA LEU A 103 4.37 5.00 -12.94
C LEU A 103 3.61 5.21 -11.62
N VAL A 104 4.31 5.17 -10.48
CA VAL A 104 3.67 5.43 -9.18
C VAL A 104 3.11 6.85 -9.11
N GLN A 105 3.88 7.85 -9.53
CA GLN A 105 3.42 9.24 -9.54
C GLN A 105 2.25 9.46 -10.50
N ASP A 106 2.33 8.91 -11.71
CA ASP A 106 1.28 9.04 -12.73
C ASP A 106 -0.01 8.37 -12.27
N THR A 107 0.07 7.17 -11.69
CA THR A 107 -1.09 6.47 -11.14
C THR A 107 -1.71 7.22 -9.96
N LEU A 108 -0.92 7.73 -9.02
CA LEU A 108 -1.45 8.50 -7.89
C LEU A 108 -2.13 9.80 -8.36
N LEU A 109 -1.54 10.48 -9.35
CA LEU A 109 -2.11 11.68 -9.96
C LEU A 109 -3.46 11.35 -10.63
N ASN A 110 -3.52 10.28 -11.42
CA ASN A 110 -4.75 9.84 -12.07
C ASN A 110 -5.84 9.51 -11.05
N VAL A 111 -5.51 8.74 -10.00
CA VAL A 111 -6.47 8.39 -8.95
C VAL A 111 -6.96 9.65 -8.21
N SER A 112 -6.07 10.58 -7.87
CA SER A 112 -6.47 11.83 -7.20
C SER A 112 -7.41 12.67 -8.07
N PHE A 113 -7.13 12.77 -9.37
CA PHE A 113 -7.95 13.53 -10.30
C PHE A 113 -9.40 13.02 -10.35
N PHE A 114 -9.59 11.70 -10.38
CA PHE A 114 -10.92 11.10 -10.46
C PHE A 114 -11.64 10.95 -9.11
N LEU A 115 -10.97 11.17 -7.98
CA LEU A 115 -11.59 11.18 -6.64
C LEU A 115 -11.98 12.59 -6.17
N GLU A 116 -11.49 13.65 -6.81
CA GLU A 116 -11.84 15.05 -6.52
C GLU A 116 -13.11 15.54 -7.26
N GLU A 117 -13.71 14.68 -8.10
CA GLU A 117 -14.97 14.91 -8.84
C GLU A 117 -16.20 14.36 -8.09
#